data_AF-A0A402DJD3-F1
#
_entry.id   AF-A0A402DJD3-F1
#
_cell.length_a   1.000
_cell.length_b   1.000
_cell.length_c   1.000
_cell.angle_alpha   90.00
_cell.angle_beta   90.00
_cell.angle_gamma   90.00
#
_symmetry.space_group_name_H-M   'P 1'
#
loop_
_entity.id
_entity.type
_entity.pdbx_description
1 polymer ?
#
loop_
_entity_poly.entity_id
_entity_poly.type
_entity_poly.pdbx_seq_one_letter_code
_entity_poly.pdbx_strand_id
1 'polypeptide(L)'
;MKANLSKRLKALLDRESEKVKRYEKVSFWCEDDSRFGCHTIARNKITLFGVKPIGNFQYNFQCFWLYGAVEPRQGRSFFYEFSPLDGDYFEEHLLQLSQAFPNELHILQVDNAPAHMAGHLEIPDNIILFYQPSCCPEVNPATESLAVPEKFSGMGNF
;
A
#
# COMPACT_ATOMS: atom_id res chain seq x y z
N MET A 1 19.47 -9.18 1.95
CA MET A 1 18.54 -8.19 2.52
C MET A 1 17.57 -8.75 3.56
N LYS A 2 16.83 -9.83 3.29
CA LYS A 2 15.84 -10.41 4.26
C LYS A 2 16.40 -10.71 5.67
N ALA A 3 17.64 -11.23 5.75
CA ALA A 3 18.31 -11.50 7.03
C ALA A 3 18.64 -10.24 7.87
N ASN A 4 18.66 -9.05 7.24
CA ASN A 4 18.83 -7.77 7.93
C ASN A 4 17.49 -7.26 8.48
N LEU A 5 16.41 -7.41 7.70
CA LEU A 5 15.05 -7.03 8.11
C LEU A 5 14.61 -7.76 9.39
N SER A 6 14.81 -9.08 9.47
CA SER A 6 14.38 -9.84 10.65
C SER A 6 15.17 -9.47 11.91
N LYS A 7 16.44 -9.10 11.78
CA LYS A 7 17.26 -8.58 12.89
C LYS A 7 16.74 -7.23 13.37
N ARG A 8 16.41 -6.33 12.45
CA ARG A 8 15.82 -5.02 12.77
C ARG A 8 14.45 -5.16 13.44
N LEU A 9 13.62 -6.09 12.96
CA LEU A 9 12.32 -6.38 13.56
C LEU A 9 12.45 -6.92 14.98
N LYS A 10 13.39 -7.84 15.24
CA LYS A 10 13.67 -8.32 16.60
C LYS A 10 14.12 -7.19 17.51
N ALA A 11 15.07 -6.38 17.07
CA ALA A 11 15.54 -5.23 17.83
C ALA A 11 14.43 -4.21 18.12
N LEU A 12 13.50 -4.01 17.19
CA LEU A 12 12.32 -3.17 17.39
C LEU A 12 11.39 -3.74 18.47
N LEU A 13 11.10 -5.05 18.40
CA LEU A 13 10.27 -5.74 19.39
C LEU A 13 10.89 -5.68 20.80
N ASP A 14 12.21 -5.82 20.90
CA ASP A 14 12.93 -5.72 22.18
C ASP A 14 12.86 -4.28 22.73
N ARG A 15 13.03 -3.28 21.86
CA ARG A 15 12.96 -1.85 22.21
C ARG A 15 11.56 -1.45 22.68
N GLU A 16 10.54 -1.92 22.00
CA GLU A 16 9.12 -1.61 22.28
C GLU A 16 8.46 -2.66 23.18
N SER A 17 9.26 -3.41 23.96
CA SER A 17 8.78 -4.55 24.76
C SER A 17 7.67 -4.19 25.76
N GLU A 18 7.66 -2.96 26.29
CA GLU A 18 6.58 -2.49 27.15
C GLU A 18 5.26 -2.30 26.40
N LYS A 19 5.28 -1.82 25.15
CA LYS A 19 4.09 -1.79 24.30
C LYS A 19 3.63 -3.21 23.97
N VAL A 20 4.56 -4.09 23.62
CA VAL A 20 4.26 -5.50 23.32
C VAL A 20 3.52 -6.19 24.48
N LYS A 21 3.86 -5.89 25.73
CA LYS A 21 3.18 -6.44 26.92
C LYS A 21 1.79 -5.87 27.19
N ARG A 22 1.46 -4.68 26.67
CA ARG A 22 0.16 -4.02 26.89
C ARG A 22 -0.97 -4.61 26.05
N TYR A 23 -0.65 -5.20 24.91
CA TYR A 23 -1.63 -5.74 23.96
C TYR A 23 -1.65 -7.27 24.03
N GLU A 24 -2.80 -7.87 23.71
CA GLU A 24 -3.00 -9.32 23.81
C GLU A 24 -2.23 -10.09 22.72
N LYS A 25 -2.03 -9.43 21.58
CA LYS A 25 -1.45 -10.03 20.38
C LYS A 25 -0.64 -9.00 19.60
N VAL A 26 0.42 -9.46 18.95
CA VAL A 26 1.20 -8.66 18.00
C VAL A 26 0.95 -9.20 16.59
N SER A 27 0.60 -8.30 15.67
CA SER A 27 0.32 -8.59 14.27
C SER A 27 1.27 -7.83 13.37
N PHE A 28 1.81 -8.52 12.36
CA PHE A 28 2.74 -7.94 11.40
C PHE A 28 2.02 -7.73 10.07
N TRP A 29 1.90 -6.47 9.69
CA TRP A 29 1.24 -6.01 8.48
C TRP A 29 2.27 -5.52 7.49
N CYS A 30 1.95 -5.67 6.22
CA CYS A 30 2.68 -5.11 5.11
C CYS A 30 1.73 -4.17 4.39
N GLU A 31 2.11 -2.92 4.25
CA GLU A 31 1.29 -1.86 3.71
C GLU A 31 1.89 -1.36 2.40
N ASP A 32 1.03 -1.05 1.44
CA ASP A 32 1.38 -0.39 0.18
C ASP A 32 0.15 0.34 -0.35
N ASP A 33 0.37 1.20 -1.34
CA ASP A 33 -0.65 2.02 -1.96
C ASP A 33 -0.76 1.73 -3.44
N SER A 34 -1.97 1.72 -3.97
CA SER A 34 -2.18 1.59 -5.41
C SER A 34 -3.25 2.53 -5.93
N ARG A 35 -2.93 3.16 -7.05
CA ARG A 35 -3.84 4.08 -7.73
C ARG A 35 -4.73 3.31 -8.70
N PHE A 36 -6.03 3.42 -8.49
CA PHE A 36 -7.07 2.84 -9.34
C PHE A 36 -7.87 3.94 -10.02
N GLY A 37 -8.43 3.66 -11.18
CA GLY A 37 -9.27 4.63 -11.86
C GLY A 37 -9.40 4.43 -13.36
N CYS A 38 -10.13 5.35 -13.96
CA CYS A 38 -10.25 5.46 -15.40
C CYS A 38 -8.95 6.05 -15.96
N HIS A 39 -8.09 5.16 -16.47
CA HIS A 39 -6.98 5.52 -17.33
C HIS A 39 -7.37 5.24 -18.78
N THR A 40 -7.21 6.25 -19.63
CA THR A 40 -7.41 6.06 -21.07
C THR A 40 -6.20 5.32 -21.64
N ILE A 41 -6.43 4.09 -22.10
CA ILE A 41 -5.38 3.22 -22.64
C ILE A 41 -5.23 3.47 -24.13
N ALA A 42 -4.05 3.90 -24.56
CA ALA A 42 -3.71 3.94 -25.97
C ALA A 42 -3.60 2.51 -26.51
N ARG A 43 -4.37 2.18 -27.55
CA ARG A 43 -4.36 0.87 -28.19
C ARG A 43 -3.74 0.94 -29.58
N ASN A 44 -3.14 -0.17 -30.00
CA ASN A 44 -2.62 -0.33 -31.35
C ASN A 44 -3.77 -0.47 -32.35
N LYS A 45 -3.63 0.15 -33.53
CA LYS A 45 -4.52 -0.03 -34.69
C LYS A 45 -3.72 -0.59 -35.85
N ILE A 46 -4.32 -1.51 -36.61
CA ILE A 46 -3.73 -2.03 -37.84
C ILE A 46 -3.89 -0.97 -38.94
N THR A 47 -2.81 -0.61 -39.60
CA THR A 47 -2.77 0.34 -40.72
C THR A 47 -1.91 -0.19 -41.86
N LEU A 48 -2.02 0.43 -43.04
CA LEU A 48 -1.12 0.16 -44.16
C LEU A 48 0.33 0.57 -43.82
N PHE A 49 1.29 -0.03 -44.53
CA PHE A 49 2.70 0.31 -44.37
C PHE A 49 2.95 1.82 -44.59
N GLY A 50 3.67 2.46 -43.68
CA GLY A 50 3.95 3.90 -43.72
C GLY A 50 2.78 4.80 -43.28
N VAL A 51 1.61 4.25 -42.93
CA VAL A 51 0.45 5.04 -42.50
C VAL A 51 0.35 5.07 -40.99
N LYS A 52 0.44 6.26 -40.40
CA LYS A 52 0.28 6.48 -38.96
C LYS A 52 -1.20 6.31 -38.56
N PRO A 53 -1.52 5.47 -37.56
CA PRO A 53 -2.87 5.39 -37.04
C PRO A 53 -3.28 6.69 -36.35
N ILE A 54 -4.47 7.18 -36.68
CA ILE A 54 -5.10 8.33 -36.01
C ILE A 54 -6.30 7.83 -35.23
N GLY A 55 -6.48 8.34 -34.02
CA GLY A 55 -7.62 8.03 -33.16
C GLY A 55 -7.91 9.20 -32.24
N ASN A 56 -9.18 9.38 -31.92
CA ASN A 56 -9.58 10.29 -30.87
C ASN A 56 -9.05 9.73 -29.54
N PHE A 57 -8.31 10.56 -28.81
CA PHE A 57 -7.80 10.24 -27.49
C PHE A 57 -8.43 11.21 -26.51
N GLN A 58 -9.23 10.69 -25.60
CA GLN A 58 -9.82 11.49 -24.53
C GLN A 58 -8.93 11.35 -23.30
N TYR A 59 -8.38 12.47 -22.81
CA TYR A 59 -7.62 12.45 -21.57
C TYR A 59 -8.57 12.63 -20.38
N ASN A 60 -9.28 11.57 -20.00
CA ASN A 60 -9.99 11.51 -18.73
C ASN A 60 -9.12 10.77 -17.72
N PHE A 61 -8.85 11.42 -16.59
CA PHE A 61 -8.09 10.86 -15.48
C PHE A 61 -8.91 11.03 -14.20
N GLN A 62 -9.81 10.06 -13.96
CA GLN A 62 -10.56 9.96 -12.72
C GLN A 62 -9.95 8.79 -11.95
N CYS A 63 -9.27 9.08 -10.84
CA CYS A 63 -8.59 8.08 -10.04
C CYS A 63 -8.80 8.30 -8.54
N PHE A 64 -8.64 7.21 -7.81
CA PHE A 64 -8.57 7.17 -6.35
C PHE A 64 -7.36 6.31 -5.95
N TRP A 65 -6.97 6.42 -4.69
CA TRP A 65 -5.91 5.63 -4.07
C TRP A 65 -6.53 4.59 -3.14
N LEU A 66 -6.07 3.35 -3.29
CA LEU A 66 -6.39 2.25 -2.39
C LEU A 66 -5.18 2.03 -1.49
N TYR A 67 -5.36 2.37 -0.23
CA TYR A 67 -4.40 2.09 0.84
C TYR A 67 -4.69 0.69 1.35
N GLY A 68 -3.68 -0.18 1.41
CA GLY A 68 -3.89 -1.58 1.73
C GLY A 68 -2.83 -2.16 2.63
N ALA A 69 -3.28 -2.72 3.76
CA ALA A 69 -2.45 -3.50 4.67
C ALA A 69 -2.83 -4.99 4.58
N VAL A 70 -1.84 -5.86 4.34
CA VAL A 70 -2.01 -7.31 4.36
C VAL A 70 -1.22 -7.92 5.52
N GLU A 71 -1.82 -8.88 6.22
CA GLU A 71 -1.13 -9.67 7.24
C GLU A 71 -0.86 -11.09 6.70
N PRO A 72 0.39 -11.39 6.27
CA PRO A 72 0.68 -12.64 5.58
C PRO A 72 0.46 -13.89 6.43
N ARG A 73 0.58 -13.78 7.76
CA ARG A 73 0.54 -14.94 8.66
C ARG A 73 -0.86 -15.52 8.83
N GLN A 74 -1.88 -14.67 8.93
CA GLN A 74 -3.28 -15.09 9.07
C GLN A 74 -4.09 -14.89 7.79
N GLY A 75 -3.49 -14.30 6.74
CA GLY A 75 -4.17 -14.01 5.49
C GLY A 75 -5.23 -12.91 5.63
N ARG A 76 -5.08 -12.02 6.63
CA ARG A 76 -5.98 -10.87 6.78
C ARG A 76 -5.57 -9.76 5.83
N SER A 77 -6.53 -8.93 5.45
CA SER A 77 -6.29 -7.72 4.66
C SER A 77 -7.22 -6.62 5.11
N PHE A 78 -6.78 -5.38 4.95
CA PHE A 78 -7.47 -4.18 5.37
C PHE A 78 -7.24 -3.10 4.33
N PHE A 79 -8.32 -2.55 3.76
CA PHE A 79 -8.25 -1.62 2.64
C PHE A 79 -9.14 -0.42 2.88
N TYR A 80 -8.67 0.76 2.48
CA TYR A 80 -9.45 1.99 2.44
C TYR A 80 -9.20 2.76 1.14
N GLU A 81 -10.27 3.32 0.59
CA GLU A 81 -10.24 4.18 -0.58
C GLU A 81 -10.19 5.65 -0.16
N PHE A 82 -9.24 6.39 -0.71
CA PHE A 82 -9.12 7.84 -0.54
C PHE A 82 -8.87 8.54 -1.88
N SER A 83 -9.23 9.82 -1.96
CA SER A 83 -9.05 10.59 -3.20
C SER A 83 -7.59 10.97 -3.47
N PRO A 84 -6.81 11.52 -2.51
CA PRO A 84 -5.39 11.76 -2.67
C PRO A 84 -4.53 10.71 -1.93
N LEU A 85 -3.25 10.63 -2.33
CA LEU A 85 -2.18 10.00 -1.55
C LEU A 85 -1.45 11.09 -0.77
N ASP A 86 -1.74 11.21 0.52
CA ASP A 86 -1.17 12.24 1.40
C ASP A 86 -1.05 11.75 2.86
N GLY A 87 -0.26 12.47 3.66
CA GLY A 87 -0.04 12.21 5.08
C GLY A 87 -1.32 12.22 5.90
N ASP A 88 -2.21 13.20 5.69
CA ASP A 88 -3.50 13.30 6.41
C ASP A 88 -4.37 12.04 6.20
N TYR A 89 -4.40 11.53 4.96
CA TYR A 89 -5.20 10.35 4.62
C TYR A 89 -4.52 9.05 5.04
N PHE A 90 -3.19 9.04 5.07
CA PHE A 90 -2.44 7.95 5.68
C PHE A 90 -2.68 7.88 7.20
N GLU A 91 -2.71 9.01 7.90
CA GLU A 91 -3.08 9.08 9.32
C GLU A 91 -4.49 8.51 9.56
N GLU A 92 -5.47 8.92 8.74
CA GLU A 92 -6.81 8.36 8.80
C GLU A 92 -6.81 6.85 8.54
N HIS A 93 -6.03 6.36 7.58
CA HIS A 93 -5.86 4.91 7.35
C HIS A 93 -5.35 4.18 8.60
N LEU A 94 -4.33 4.73 9.28
CA LEU A 94 -3.80 4.19 10.54
C LEU A 94 -4.86 4.17 11.63
N LEU A 95 -5.63 5.25 11.76
CA LEU A 95 -6.73 5.34 12.73
C LEU A 95 -7.80 4.27 12.48
N GLN A 96 -8.20 4.07 11.22
CA GLN A 96 -9.15 3.04 10.85
C GLN A 96 -8.62 1.62 11.16
N LEU A 97 -7.34 1.34 10.88
CA LEU A 97 -6.72 0.06 11.20
C LEU A 97 -6.70 -0.18 12.73
N SER A 98 -6.34 0.85 13.50
CA SER A 98 -6.32 0.82 14.95
C SER A 98 -7.70 0.50 15.55
N GLN A 99 -8.75 1.15 15.03
CA GLN A 99 -10.13 0.94 15.47
C GLN A 99 -10.69 -0.44 15.09
N ALA A 100 -10.26 -0.99 13.96
CA ALA A 100 -10.68 -2.32 13.52
C ALA A 100 -10.11 -3.44 14.41
N PHE A 101 -8.92 -3.24 14.99
CA PHE A 101 -8.22 -4.24 15.80
C PHE A 101 -7.61 -3.64 17.09
N PRO A 102 -8.44 -3.10 18.01
CA PRO A 102 -7.97 -2.27 19.12
C PRO A 102 -7.15 -3.02 20.18
N ASN A 103 -7.30 -4.35 20.27
CA ASN A 103 -6.63 -5.18 21.27
C ASN A 103 -5.28 -5.75 20.77
N GLU A 104 -4.89 -5.44 19.54
CA GLU A 104 -3.66 -5.90 18.91
C GLU A 104 -2.64 -4.76 18.79
N LEU A 105 -1.37 -5.08 19.00
CA LEU A 105 -0.26 -4.23 18.57
C LEU A 105 0.08 -4.53 17.11
N HIS A 106 0.10 -3.51 16.28
CA HIS A 106 0.37 -3.62 14.85
C HIS A 106 1.77 -3.14 14.53
N ILE A 107 2.57 -4.02 13.94
CA ILE A 107 3.83 -3.62 13.29
C ILE A 107 3.51 -3.49 11.81
N LEU A 108 3.50 -2.26 11.31
CA LEU A 108 3.13 -1.94 9.94
C LEU A 108 4.38 -1.67 9.12
N GLN A 109 4.76 -2.62 8.26
CA GLN A 109 5.84 -2.41 7.31
C GLN A 109 5.37 -1.50 6.19
N VAL A 110 6.04 -0.36 6.03
CA VAL A 110 5.74 0.68 5.05
C VAL A 110 6.98 0.98 4.21
N ASP A 111 6.77 1.54 3.01
CA ASP A 111 7.84 2.13 2.21
C ASP A 111 8.28 3.50 2.75
N ASN A 112 9.13 4.21 2.00
CA ASN A 112 9.59 5.55 2.40
C ASN A 112 8.91 6.65 1.56
N ALA A 113 7.67 6.44 1.12
CA ALA A 113 6.90 7.45 0.41
C ALA A 113 6.75 8.72 1.26
N PRO A 114 6.66 9.92 0.63
CA PRO A 114 6.47 11.17 1.36
C PRO A 114 5.23 11.17 2.28
N ALA A 115 4.15 10.49 1.89
CA ALA A 115 2.94 10.36 2.70
C ALA A 115 3.22 9.62 4.03
N HIS A 116 4.01 8.54 3.98
CA HIS A 116 4.36 7.73 5.16
C HIS A 116 5.37 8.43 6.08
N MET A 117 6.15 9.35 5.53
CA MET A 117 7.21 10.09 6.25
C MET A 117 6.77 11.50 6.68
N ALA A 118 5.47 11.82 6.58
CA ALA A 118 4.96 13.14 6.90
C ALA A 118 5.22 13.48 8.38
N GLY A 119 5.83 14.65 8.63
CA GLY A 119 6.28 15.04 9.97
C GLY A 119 5.16 15.37 10.96
N HIS A 120 3.91 15.45 10.49
CA HIS A 120 2.73 15.75 11.29
C HIS A 120 1.91 14.49 11.66
N LEU A 121 2.33 13.29 11.25
CA LEU A 121 1.56 12.06 11.49
C LEU A 121 1.37 11.76 12.98
N GLU A 122 0.12 11.68 13.41
CA GLU A 122 -0.29 11.16 14.71
C GLU A 122 -0.54 9.64 14.63
N ILE A 123 0.49 8.86 14.96
CA ILE A 123 0.40 7.39 14.91
C ILE A 123 -0.35 6.87 16.15
N PRO A 124 -1.42 6.07 16.00
CA PRO A 124 -2.13 5.45 17.12
C PRO A 124 -1.20 4.61 18.02
N ASP A 125 -1.46 4.57 19.33
CA ASP A 125 -0.53 3.93 20.29
C ASP A 125 -0.30 2.43 20.01
N ASN A 126 -1.30 1.76 19.45
CA ASN A 126 -1.24 0.34 19.08
C ASN A 126 -0.64 0.10 17.69
N ILE A 127 -0.02 1.10 17.06
CA ILE A 127 0.68 0.97 15.77
C ILE A 127 2.15 1.37 15.93
N ILE A 128 3.03 0.59 15.29
CA ILE A 128 4.45 0.85 15.16
C ILE A 128 4.81 0.77 13.68
N LEU A 129 5.24 1.90 13.10
CA LEU A 129 5.72 1.93 11.71
C LEU A 129 7.11 1.28 11.61
N PHE A 130 7.27 0.36 10.66
CA PHE A 130 8.50 -0.35 10.37
C PHE A 130 8.96 -0.08 8.94
N TYR A 131 9.81 0.94 8.79
CA TYR A 131 10.30 1.35 7.47
C TYR A 131 11.25 0.33 6.83
N GLN A 132 10.88 -0.14 5.65
CA GLN A 132 11.72 -0.99 4.83
C GLN A 132 12.89 -0.20 4.19
N PRO A 133 13.96 -0.88 3.74
CA PRO A 133 15.02 -0.24 2.96
C PRO A 133 14.46 0.47 1.72
N SER A 134 15.00 1.64 1.40
CA SER A 134 14.56 2.44 0.25
C SER A 134 14.75 1.69 -1.06
N CYS A 135 13.80 1.84 -1.98
CA CYS A 135 13.79 1.25 -3.32
C CYS A 135 13.85 -0.30 -3.33
N CYS A 136 13.21 -0.97 -2.37
CA CYS A 136 13.21 -2.43 -2.27
C CYS A 136 11.78 -3.01 -2.22
N PRO A 137 10.95 -2.84 -3.27
CA PRO A 137 9.57 -3.34 -3.27
C PRO A 137 9.46 -4.86 -3.12
N GLU A 138 10.48 -5.62 -3.54
CA GLU A 138 10.51 -7.09 -3.48
C GLU A 138 10.54 -7.67 -2.05
N VAL A 139 10.71 -6.81 -1.03
CA VAL A 139 10.64 -7.20 0.38
C VAL A 139 9.25 -6.97 1.00
N ASN A 140 8.31 -6.41 0.23
CA ASN A 140 6.95 -6.10 0.65
C ASN A 140 5.93 -7.04 -0.03
N PRO A 141 5.33 -7.99 0.71
CA PRO A 141 4.25 -8.83 0.19
C PRO A 141 2.99 -8.06 -0.28
N ALA A 142 2.77 -6.85 0.24
CA ALA A 142 1.60 -6.04 -0.11
C ALA A 142 1.62 -5.59 -1.58
N THR A 143 2.80 -5.35 -2.13
CA THR A 143 2.98 -4.90 -3.52
C THR A 143 2.37 -5.86 -4.54
N GLU A 144 2.46 -7.18 -4.31
CA GLU A 144 1.78 -8.15 -5.19
C GLU A 144 0.27 -8.17 -4.98
N SER A 145 -0.20 -7.97 -3.75
CA SER A 145 -1.62 -8.03 -3.40
C SER A 145 -2.40 -6.83 -3.94
N LEU A 146 -1.73 -5.68 -4.06
CA LEU A 146 -2.29 -4.43 -4.56
C LEU A 146 -2.00 -4.18 -6.05
N ALA A 147 -1.24 -5.06 -6.68
CA ALA A 147 -0.97 -4.97 -8.11
C ALA A 147 -2.26 -5.09 -8.93
N VAL A 148 -2.51 -4.11 -9.81
CA VAL A 148 -3.60 -4.19 -10.78
C VAL A 148 -3.27 -5.27 -11.82
N PRO A 149 -4.09 -6.34 -11.96
CA PRO A 149 -3.82 -7.35 -12.97
C PRO A 149 -3.88 -6.75 -14.38
N GLU A 150 -2.89 -7.04 -15.22
CA GLU A 150 -2.85 -6.57 -16.63
C GLU A 150 -4.16 -6.83 -17.40
N LYS A 151 -4.91 -7.88 -16.99
CA LYS A 151 -6.13 -8.37 -17.63
C LYS A 151 -7.36 -7.47 -17.46
N PHE A 152 -7.37 -6.48 -16.56
CA PHE A 152 -8.50 -5.54 -16.43
C PHE A 152 -8.52 -4.45 -17.52
N SER A 153 -7.47 -4.34 -18.33
CA SER A 153 -7.38 -3.40 -19.45
C SER A 153 -8.20 -3.80 -20.69
N GLY A 154 -8.87 -4.96 -20.68
CA GLY A 154 -9.36 -5.65 -21.87
C GLY A 154 -10.87 -5.59 -22.16
N MET A 155 -11.75 -5.42 -21.18
CA MET A 155 -13.21 -5.53 -21.41
C MET A 155 -13.84 -4.19 -21.80
N GLY A 156 -13.53 -3.72 -22.99
CA GLY A 156 -14.37 -2.76 -23.72
C GLY A 156 -15.03 -3.51 -24.87
N ASN A 157 -16.37 -3.55 -24.85
CA ASN A 157 -17.22 -4.24 -25.83
C ASN A 157 -16.84 -3.90 -27.29
N PHE A 158 -17.01 -4.91 -28.15
CA PHE A 158 -16.98 -4.84 -29.61
C PHE A 158 -17.85 -3.72 -30.18
#